data_AF-A0A3N1W111-F1
#
_entry.id   AF-A0A3N1W111-F1
#
_cell.length_a   1.000
_cell.length_b   1.000
_cell.length_c   1.000
_cell.angle_alpha   90.00
_cell.angle_beta   90.00
_cell.angle_gamma   90.00
#
_symmetry.space_group_name_H-M   'P 1'
#
loop_
_entity.id
_entity.type
_entity.pdbx_description
1 polymer ?
#
loop_
_entity_poly.entity_id
_entity_poly.type
_entity_poly.pdbx_seq_one_letter_code
_entity_poly.pdbx_strand_id
1 'polypeptide(L)'
;MRRFVPLVLLCCSGCSHMAQDQWTGRDKAQHFISSAFLAAAGNAYGERQNWSDGRSASFGLTFAISLGAAKELYDSREGGSGWSWKDFTWDLAGAATGYTLWNLGH
;
A
#
# COMPACT_ATOMS: atom_id res chain seq x y z
N MET A 1 0.57 -13.08 -18.57
CA MET A 1 1.19 -13.42 -17.27
C MET A 1 2.71 -13.63 -17.37
N ARG A 2 3.22 -14.42 -18.33
CA ARG A 2 4.67 -14.71 -18.48
C ARG A 2 5.59 -13.53 -18.88
N ARG A 3 5.02 -12.40 -19.34
CA ARG A 3 5.79 -11.22 -19.80
C ARG A 3 6.17 -10.22 -18.70
N PHE A 4 5.51 -10.25 -17.54
CA PHE A 4 5.80 -9.35 -16.42
C PHE A 4 6.88 -9.90 -15.48
N VAL A 5 7.09 -11.22 -15.49
CA VAL A 5 8.13 -11.91 -14.71
C VAL A 5 9.53 -11.34 -14.93
N PRO A 6 10.01 -11.11 -16.18
CA PRO A 6 11.33 -10.50 -16.37
C PRO A 6 11.43 -9.07 -15.85
N LEU A 7 10.35 -8.29 -15.89
CA LEU A 7 10.33 -6.91 -15.39
C LEU A 7 10.44 -6.87 -13.85
N VAL A 8 9.75 -7.79 -13.16
CA VAL A 8 9.85 -7.97 -11.71
C VAL A 8 11.25 -8.44 -11.30
N LEU A 9 11.84 -9.39 -12.02
CA LEU A 9 13.20 -9.89 -11.74
C LEU A 9 14.29 -8.84 -11.96
N LEU A 10 14.11 -7.95 -12.95
CA LEU A 10 15.00 -6.80 -13.20
C LEU A 10 14.95 -5.75 -12.09
N CYS A 11 13.80 -5.54 -11.44
CA CYS A 11 13.69 -4.65 -10.28
C CYS A 11 14.35 -5.23 -9.00
N CYS A 12 14.47 -6.55 -8.89
CA CYS A 12 15.06 -7.23 -7.73
C CYS A 12 16.59 -7.36 -7.78
N SER A 13 17.26 -6.90 -8.84
CA SER A 13 18.72 -7.06 -9.00
C SER A 13 19.55 -5.85 -8.55
N GLY A 14 18.91 -4.74 -8.17
CA GLY A 14 19.59 -3.59 -7.58
C GLY A 14 19.81 -3.81 -6.09
N CYS A 15 21.00 -3.46 -5.58
CA CYS A 15 21.28 -3.38 -4.15
C CYS A 15 20.20 -2.53 -3.48
N SER A 16 19.18 -3.17 -2.91
CA SER A 16 18.02 -2.48 -2.38
C SER A 16 18.45 -1.82 -1.07
N HIS A 17 18.50 -0.49 -1.05
CA HIS A 17 18.81 0.28 0.15
C HIS A 17 17.70 0.03 1.18
N MET A 18 18.03 -0.52 2.35
CA MET A 18 17.04 -0.82 3.41
C MET A 18 17.03 0.25 4.48
N ALA A 19 15.85 0.62 4.96
CA ALA A 19 15.69 1.57 6.05
C ALA A 19 16.04 0.95 7.42
N GLN A 20 16.68 1.76 8.28
CA GLN A 20 16.95 1.46 9.69
C GLN A 20 16.11 2.39 10.58
N ASP A 21 14.82 2.14 10.59
CA ASP A 21 13.79 2.90 11.31
C ASP A 21 13.22 2.13 12.52
N GLN A 22 12.27 2.73 13.24
CA GLN A 22 11.62 2.10 14.41
C GLN A 22 10.24 1.56 14.06
N TRP A 23 9.73 0.60 14.83
CA TRP A 23 8.39 0.04 14.62
C TRP A 23 7.24 0.97 14.99
N THR A 24 7.54 2.04 15.74
CA THR A 24 6.55 2.98 16.25
C THR A 24 7.03 4.41 16.02
N GLY A 25 6.09 5.35 16.00
CA GLY A 25 6.38 6.77 15.82
C GLY A 25 5.32 7.46 14.98
N ARG A 26 5.46 8.78 14.86
CA ARG A 26 4.56 9.62 14.06
C ARG A 26 4.49 9.16 12.61
N ASP A 27 5.64 8.82 12.05
CA ASP A 27 5.80 8.32 10.68
C ASP A 27 4.94 7.06 10.44
N LYS A 28 5.00 6.07 11.35
CA LYS A 28 4.20 4.85 11.26
C LYS A 28 2.69 5.10 11.36
N ALA A 29 2.30 6.05 12.20
CA ALA A 29 0.90 6.49 12.26
C ALA A 29 0.45 7.15 10.96
N GLN A 30 1.32 7.90 10.27
CA GLN A 30 1.01 8.51 8.98
C GLN A 30 0.82 7.44 7.90
N HIS A 31 1.66 6.42 7.87
CA HIS A 31 1.50 5.26 6.99
C HIS A 31 0.15 4.57 7.20
N PHE A 32 -0.17 4.23 8.45
CA PHE A 32 -1.44 3.61 8.80
C PHE A 32 -2.64 4.45 8.37
N ILE A 33 -2.69 5.72 8.76
CA ILE A 33 -3.83 6.61 8.47
C ILE A 33 -3.97 6.86 6.98
N SER A 34 -2.86 7.12 6.28
CA SER A 34 -2.89 7.39 4.84
C SER A 34 -3.36 6.17 4.06
N SER A 35 -2.88 4.98 4.42
CA SER A 35 -3.30 3.74 3.77
C SER A 35 -4.75 3.36 4.07
N ALA A 36 -5.24 3.61 5.28
CA ALA A 36 -6.67 3.47 5.61
C ALA A 36 -7.54 4.43 4.79
N PHE A 37 -7.13 5.69 4.68
CA PHE A 37 -7.81 6.70 3.88
C PHE A 37 -7.83 6.32 2.39
N LEU A 38 -6.68 5.90 1.83
CA LEU A 38 -6.58 5.49 0.43
C LEU A 38 -7.47 4.28 0.13
N ALA A 39 -7.56 3.32 1.05
CA ALA A 39 -8.44 2.17 0.90
C ALA A 39 -9.91 2.61 0.86
N ALA A 40 -10.34 3.43 1.82
CA ALA A 40 -11.70 3.98 1.83
C ALA A 40 -12.02 4.82 0.60
N ALA A 41 -11.08 5.66 0.14
CA ALA A 41 -11.23 6.47 -1.06
C ALA A 41 -11.36 5.61 -2.33
N GLY A 42 -10.58 4.53 -2.44
CA GLY A 42 -10.68 3.57 -3.52
C GLY A 42 -12.03 2.83 -3.51
N ASN A 43 -12.54 2.48 -2.33
CA ASN A 43 -13.87 1.87 -2.20
C ASN A 43 -14.97 2.81 -2.69
N ALA A 44 -14.97 4.06 -2.20
CA ALA A 44 -15.92 5.09 -2.63
C ALA A 44 -15.82 5.39 -4.13
N TYR A 45 -14.61 5.32 -4.70
CA TYR A 45 -14.44 5.41 -6.15
C TYR A 45 -15.16 4.26 -6.87
N GLY A 46 -14.97 3.02 -6.43
CA GLY A 46 -15.62 1.84 -7.00
C GLY A 46 -17.16 1.91 -6.93
N GLU A 47 -17.69 2.36 -5.80
CA GLU A 47 -19.13 2.58 -5.61
C GLU A 47 -19.68 3.59 -6.63
N ARG A 48 -18.98 4.72 -6.83
CA ARG A 48 -19.34 5.71 -7.87
C ARG A 48 -19.28 5.16 -9.30
N GLN A 49 -18.55 4.06 -9.53
CA GLN A 49 -18.55 3.33 -10.79
C GLN A 49 -19.64 2.25 -10.87
N ASN A 50 -20.56 2.18 -9.91
CA ASN A 50 -21.61 1.16 -9.78
C ASN A 50 -21.03 -0.27 -9.68
N TRP A 51 -19.87 -0.43 -9.06
CA TRP A 51 -19.34 -1.76 -8.73
C TRP A 51 -20.04 -2.34 -7.51
N SER A 52 -20.08 -3.67 -7.41
CA SER A 52 -20.57 -4.33 -6.19
C SER A 52 -19.68 -3.99 -4.99
N ASP A 53 -20.25 -4.03 -3.78
CA ASP A 53 -19.53 -3.68 -2.54
C ASP A 53 -18.23 -4.47 -2.39
N GLY A 54 -18.28 -5.78 -2.63
CA GLY A 54 -17.08 -6.63 -2.59
C GLY A 54 -16.02 -6.25 -3.62
N ARG A 55 -16.41 -5.80 -4.82
CA ARG A 55 -15.47 -5.34 -5.86
C ARG A 55 -14.88 -3.97 -5.50
N SER A 56 -15.71 -3.05 -5.02
CA SER A 56 -15.29 -1.74 -4.53
C SER A 56 -14.29 -1.88 -3.38
N ALA A 57 -14.63 -2.68 -2.38
CA ALA A 57 -13.78 -2.99 -1.22
C ALA A 57 -12.44 -3.62 -1.62
N SER A 58 -12.48 -4.64 -2.50
CA SER A 58 -11.26 -5.30 -2.99
C SER A 58 -10.38 -4.34 -3.80
N PHE A 59 -10.98 -3.45 -4.58
CA PHE A 59 -10.25 -2.44 -5.34
C PHE A 59 -9.54 -1.46 -4.42
N GLY A 60 -10.23 -0.86 -3.44
CA GLY A 60 -9.60 0.11 -2.55
C GLY A 60 -8.49 -0.49 -1.71
N LEU A 61 -8.68 -1.72 -1.20
CA LEU A 61 -7.61 -2.47 -0.52
C LEU A 61 -6.38 -2.63 -1.42
N THR A 62 -6.57 -3.15 -2.63
CA THR A 62 -5.45 -3.40 -3.57
C THR A 62 -4.80 -2.09 -4.01
N PHE A 63 -5.58 -1.02 -4.18
CA PHE A 63 -5.12 0.31 -4.54
C PHE A 63 -4.19 0.90 -3.46
N ALA A 64 -4.61 0.89 -2.19
CA ALA A 64 -3.80 1.38 -1.08
C ALA A 64 -2.48 0.58 -0.94
N ILE A 65 -2.55 -0.75 -0.96
CA ILE A 65 -1.37 -1.61 -0.86
C ILE A 65 -0.38 -1.36 -2.02
N SER A 66 -0.91 -1.18 -3.23
CA SER A 66 -0.07 -0.90 -4.41
C SER A 66 0.66 0.43 -4.28
N LEU A 67 0.02 1.46 -3.72
CA LEU A 67 0.65 2.75 -3.48
C LEU A 67 1.71 2.70 -2.37
N GLY A 68 1.45 1.97 -1.28
CA GLY A 68 2.46 1.72 -0.22
C GLY A 68 3.69 1.01 -0.79
N ALA A 69 3.48 -0.09 -1.53
CA ALA A 69 4.59 -0.79 -2.19
C ALA A 69 5.35 0.09 -3.20
N ALA A 70 4.64 0.94 -3.96
CA ALA A 70 5.26 1.86 -4.89
C ALA A 70 6.09 2.94 -4.19
N LYS A 71 5.63 3.46 -3.04
CA LYS A 71 6.41 4.39 -2.21
C LYS A 71 7.69 3.72 -1.72
N GLU A 72 7.61 2.55 -1.11
CA GLU A 72 8.79 1.87 -0.56
C GLU A 72 9.80 1.48 -1.66
N LEU A 73 9.30 1.10 -2.83
CA LEU A 73 10.14 0.88 -4.01
C LEU A 73 10.84 2.17 -4.46
N TYR A 74 10.13 3.30 -4.43
CA TYR A 74 10.71 4.61 -4.72
C TYR A 74 11.75 5.03 -3.68
N ASP A 75 11.51 4.77 -2.41
CA ASP A 75 12.44 5.06 -1.32
C ASP A 75 13.70 4.19 -1.36
N SER A 76 13.63 3.04 -2.02
CA SER A 76 14.77 2.13 -2.24
C SER A 76 15.81 2.63 -3.25
N ARG A 77 15.53 3.74 -3.96
CA ARG A 77 16.46 4.35 -4.91
C ARG A 77 17.72 4.90 -4.22
N GLU A 78 18.74 5.20 -5.02
CA GLU A 78 19.92 5.92 -4.55
C GLU A 78 19.55 7.30 -3.97
N GLY A 79 20.00 7.58 -2.74
CA GLY A 79 19.66 8.80 -1.99
C GLY A 79 18.26 8.83 -1.37
N GLY A 80 17.46 7.76 -1.49
CA GLY A 80 16.22 7.58 -0.76
C GLY A 80 16.42 7.07 0.67
N SER A 81 15.35 7.00 1.46
CA SER A 81 15.39 6.49 2.85
C SER A 81 15.60 4.97 2.95
N GLY A 82 15.45 4.27 1.83
CA GLY A 82 15.45 2.82 1.74
C GLY A 82 14.08 2.19 1.99
N TRP A 83 13.90 0.95 1.53
CA TRP A 83 12.69 0.16 1.81
C TRP A 83 12.56 -0.09 3.30
N SER A 84 11.41 0.25 3.87
CA SER A 84 11.02 -0.12 5.22
C SER A 84 9.91 -1.17 5.19
N TRP A 85 10.26 -2.38 5.66
CA TRP A 85 9.24 -3.39 5.97
C TRP A 85 8.29 -2.96 7.07
N LYS A 86 8.72 -2.04 7.95
CA LYS A 86 7.90 -1.55 9.06
C LYS A 86 6.82 -0.62 8.53
N ASP A 87 7.19 0.32 7.66
CA ASP A 87 6.25 1.19 6.96
C ASP A 87 5.27 0.41 6.11
N PHE A 88 5.77 -0.52 5.28
CA PHE A 88 4.90 -1.35 4.47
C PHE A 88 3.93 -2.18 5.32
N THR A 89 4.35 -2.66 6.50
CA THR A 89 3.44 -3.35 7.43
C THR A 89 2.34 -2.42 7.95
N TRP A 90 2.68 -1.17 8.28
CA TRP A 90 1.69 -0.17 8.70
C TRP A 90 0.77 0.24 7.56
N ASP A 91 1.24 0.24 6.32
CA ASP A 91 0.40 0.42 5.14
C ASP A 91 -0.60 -0.74 4.96
N LEU A 92 -0.15 -1.98 5.08
CA LEU A 92 -1.01 -3.16 5.07
C LEU A 92 -2.08 -3.10 6.17
N ALA A 93 -1.68 -2.77 7.40
CA ALA A 93 -2.58 -2.66 8.54
C ALA A 93 -3.61 -1.52 8.35
N GLY A 94 -3.16 -0.37 7.85
CA GLY A 94 -4.02 0.76 7.52
C GLY A 94 -5.03 0.41 6.44
N ALA A 95 -4.57 -0.14 5.31
CA ALA A 95 -5.43 -0.54 4.21
C ALA A 95 -6.48 -1.59 4.62
N ALA A 96 -6.08 -2.59 5.42
CA ALA A 96 -7.00 -3.58 5.99
C ALA A 96 -8.03 -2.96 6.94
N THR A 97 -7.63 -1.94 7.71
CA THR A 97 -8.55 -1.19 8.58
C THR A 97 -9.57 -0.42 7.75
N GLY A 98 -9.14 0.31 6.72
CA GLY A 98 -10.04 1.03 5.81
C GLY A 98 -11.01 0.09 5.08
N TYR A 99 -10.52 -1.07 4.62
CA TYR A 99 -11.36 -2.13 4.06
C TYR A 99 -12.43 -2.63 5.05
N THR A 100 -12.03 -2.92 6.29
CA THR A 100 -12.94 -3.43 7.32
C THR A 100 -13.99 -2.40 7.70
N LEU A 101 -13.59 -1.15 7.93
CA LEU A 101 -14.52 -0.06 8.27
C LEU A 101 -15.55 0.18 7.17
N TRP A 102 -15.13 0.08 5.90
CA TRP A 102 -16.05 0.19 4.77
C TRP A 102 -17.10 -0.91 4.78
N ASN A 103 -16.67 -2.17 4.94
CA ASN A 103 -17.56 -3.34 4.95
C ASN A 103 -18.47 -3.41 6.18
N LEU A 104 -18.15 -2.70 7.26
CA LEU A 104 -19.04 -2.58 8.42
C LEU A 104 -20.08 -1.47 8.24
N GLY A 105 -19.81 -0.49 7.37
CA GLY A 105 -20.67 0.66 7.11
C GLY A 105 -21.61 0.53 5.91
N HIS A 106 -21.45 -0.53 5.11
CA HIS A 106 -22.27 -0.89 3.95
C HIS A 106 -22.87 -2.28 4.18
#